data_AF-A0A3Q8G498-F1
#
_entry.id   AF-A0A3Q8G498-F1
#
_cell.length_a   1.000
_cell.length_b   1.000
_cell.length_c   1.000
_cell.angle_alpha   90.00
_cell.angle_beta   90.00
_cell.angle_gamma   90.00
#
_symmetry.space_group_name_H-M   'P 1'
#
loop_
_entity.id
_entity.type
_entity.pdbx_description
1 polymer ?
#
loop_
_entity_poly.entity_id
_entity_poly.type
_entity_poly.pdbx_seq_one_letter_code
_entity_poly.pdbx_strand_id
1 'polypeptide(L)'
;MWYREGTITFTQGSNTLVGAGTAWNVTANGVLPGMIVIGPDNKLYEIKRVTSDTNIVLSEPYTGETQSEVPCRIITTYEGDLTQFSARFTALMSRMSADSKSIRSWLTGAG
;
A
#
# COMPACT_ATOMS: atom_id res chain seq x y z
N MET A 1 2.68 -4.58 0.85
CA MET A 1 3.64 -4.57 -0.28
C MET A 1 4.78 -3.59 0.03
N TRP A 2 5.91 -3.66 -0.66
CA TRP A 2 7.04 -2.75 -0.47
C TRP A 2 7.25 -1.88 -1.72
N TYR A 3 7.44 -0.58 -1.53
CA TYR A 3 7.96 0.32 -2.58
C TYR A 3 9.46 0.55 -2.38
N ARG A 4 10.26 0.29 -3.42
CA ARG A 4 11.73 0.23 -3.36
C ARG A 4 12.47 0.98 -4.46
N GLU A 5 11.75 1.63 -5.37
CA GLU A 5 12.39 2.35 -6.46
C GLU A 5 13.01 3.66 -5.96
N GLY A 6 14.17 3.99 -6.51
CA GLY A 6 14.89 5.22 -6.21
C GLY A 6 15.56 5.26 -4.84
N THR A 7 16.00 6.45 -4.48
CA THR A 7 16.66 6.76 -3.20
C THR A 7 15.96 7.91 -2.49
N ILE A 8 16.24 8.06 -1.20
CA ILE A 8 15.67 9.05 -0.31
C ILE A 8 16.80 9.78 0.41
N THR A 9 16.68 11.09 0.49
CA THR A 9 17.49 11.95 1.34
C THR A 9 16.70 12.32 2.59
N PHE A 10 17.26 11.95 3.73
CA PHE A 10 16.79 12.29 5.06
C PHE A 10 17.61 13.45 5.59
N THR A 11 16.95 14.55 5.98
CA THR A 11 17.63 15.72 6.57
C THR A 11 17.27 15.80 8.04
N GLN A 12 18.27 15.88 8.92
CA GLN A 12 18.07 15.95 10.37
C GLN A 12 17.13 17.10 10.75
N GLY A 13 16.11 16.80 11.56
CA GLY A 13 15.12 17.77 12.02
C GLY A 13 14.09 18.19 10.96
N SER A 14 14.14 17.64 9.74
CA SER A 14 13.19 17.93 8.68
C SER A 14 12.03 16.93 8.69
N ASN A 15 10.82 17.42 8.41
CA ASN A 15 9.68 16.56 8.08
C ASN A 15 9.63 16.21 6.59
N THR A 16 10.41 16.88 5.74
CA THR A 16 10.38 16.65 4.30
C THR A 16 11.46 15.66 3.91
N LEU A 17 11.05 14.60 3.20
CA LEU A 17 11.95 13.68 2.54
C LEU A 17 11.98 13.98 1.04
N VAL A 18 13.19 13.94 0.49
CA VAL A 18 13.44 14.21 -0.93
C VAL A 18 13.87 12.92 -1.60
N GLY A 19 13.13 12.49 -2.61
CA GLY A 19 13.42 11.30 -3.40
C GLY A 19 14.17 11.61 -4.69
N ALA A 20 14.95 10.65 -5.18
CA ALA A 20 15.54 10.68 -6.51
C ALA A 20 15.23 9.35 -7.23
N GLY A 21 14.72 9.43 -8.47
CA GLY A 21 14.26 8.25 -9.20
C GLY A 21 13.02 7.58 -8.58
N THR A 22 12.26 8.32 -7.80
CA THR A 22 11.01 7.87 -7.16
C THR A 22 9.80 8.36 -7.94
N ALA A 23 8.67 7.68 -7.76
CA ALA A 23 7.37 8.00 -8.36
C ALA A 23 6.26 7.92 -7.30
N TRP A 24 6.41 8.67 -6.21
CA TRP A 24 5.53 8.58 -5.04
C TRP A 24 4.11 9.09 -5.28
N ASN A 25 3.89 10.01 -6.23
CA ASN A 25 2.56 10.54 -6.52
C ASN A 25 1.79 9.67 -7.53
N VAL A 26 2.40 8.58 -8.01
CA VAL A 26 1.72 7.58 -8.84
C VAL A 26 0.92 6.64 -7.91
N THR A 27 -0.40 6.77 -7.92
CA THR A 27 -1.31 6.01 -7.04
C THR A 27 -1.10 4.49 -7.11
N ALA A 28 -0.73 3.96 -8.28
CA ALA A 28 -0.46 2.53 -8.48
C ALA A 28 0.71 2.01 -7.62
N ASN A 29 1.63 2.88 -7.20
CA ASN A 29 2.76 2.53 -6.35
C ASN A 29 2.39 2.42 -4.86
N GLY A 30 1.17 2.84 -4.48
CA GLY A 30 0.63 2.67 -3.14
C GLY A 30 1.28 3.53 -2.05
N VAL A 31 2.07 4.54 -2.42
CA VAL A 31 2.64 5.51 -1.47
C VAL A 31 1.58 6.56 -1.17
N LEU A 32 1.02 6.51 0.03
CA LEU A 32 -0.13 7.31 0.46
C LEU A 32 0.08 7.83 1.88
N PRO A 33 -0.68 8.85 2.32
CA PRO A 33 -0.77 9.21 3.73
C PRO A 33 -1.08 7.98 4.61
N GLY A 34 -0.44 7.88 5.78
CA GLY A 34 -0.53 6.75 6.71
C GLY A 34 0.38 5.56 6.39
N MET A 35 1.12 5.60 5.26
CA MET A 35 2.14 4.60 4.95
C MET A 35 3.41 4.86 5.76
N ILE A 36 4.27 3.84 5.88
CA ILE A 36 5.46 3.88 6.75
C ILE A 36 6.73 3.90 5.91
N VAL A 37 7.60 4.87 6.14
CA VAL A 37 8.97 4.91 5.63
C VAL A 37 9.92 4.40 6.70
N ILE A 38 10.89 3.58 6.31
CA ILE A 38 11.97 3.16 7.21
C ILE A 38 13.16 4.09 7.03
N GLY A 39 13.52 4.81 8.09
CA GLY A 39 14.70 5.66 8.11
C GLY A 39 15.99 4.85 8.20
N PRO A 40 17.14 5.42 7.81
CA PRO A 40 18.44 4.77 7.94
C PRO A 40 18.90 4.61 9.40
N ASP A 41 18.27 5.36 10.32
CA ASP A 41 18.38 5.21 11.77
C ASP A 41 17.61 4.00 12.33
N ASN A 42 17.06 3.16 11.44
CA ASN A 42 16.26 1.98 11.76
C ASN A 42 14.95 2.30 12.52
N LYS A 43 14.47 3.55 12.43
CA LYS A 43 13.17 3.97 12.95
C LYS A 43 12.11 4.00 11.85
N LEU A 44 10.86 3.96 12.28
CA LEU A 44 9.69 4.02 11.42
C LEU A 44 9.12 5.44 11.44
N TYR A 45 8.84 5.99 10.27
CA TYR A 45 8.26 7.32 10.10
C TYR A 45 6.97 7.23 9.30
N GLU A 46 5.91 7.85 9.80
CA GLU A 46 4.62 7.90 9.11
C GLU A 46 4.61 9.01 8.06
N ILE A 47 4.09 8.71 6.86
CA ILE A 47 3.85 9.69 5.81
C ILE A 47 2.58 10.47 6.14
N LYS A 48 2.71 11.77 6.39
CA LYS A 48 1.58 12.68 6.56
C LYS A 48 0.91 13.02 5.24
N ARG A 49 1.70 13.27 4.19
CA ARG A 49 1.21 13.51 2.83
C ARG A 49 2.29 13.32 1.77
N VAL A 50 1.85 13.00 0.57
CA VAL A 50 2.67 13.01 -0.64
C VAL A 50 2.43 14.34 -1.36
N THR A 51 3.51 15.04 -1.72
CA THR A 51 3.43 16.36 -2.38
C THR A 51 3.84 16.32 -3.85
N SER A 52 4.72 15.40 -4.23
CA SER A 52 5.08 15.12 -5.62
C SER A 52 5.74 13.74 -5.73
N ASP A 53 6.15 13.35 -6.94
CA ASP A 53 6.86 12.09 -7.19
C ASP A 53 8.14 11.92 -6.37
N THR A 54 8.72 13.03 -5.92
CA THR A 54 10.01 13.11 -5.22
C THR A 54 9.93 13.83 -3.88
N ASN A 55 8.74 14.22 -3.41
CA ASN A 55 8.62 14.91 -2.12
C ASN A 55 7.46 14.36 -1.30
N ILE A 56 7.77 13.90 -0.08
CA ILE A 56 6.80 13.51 0.94
C ILE A 56 7.06 14.29 2.23
N VAL A 57 6.00 14.48 3.00
CA VAL A 57 6.05 15.10 4.32
C VAL A 57 5.69 14.05 5.35
N LEU A 58 6.52 13.92 6.38
CA LEU A 58 6.35 13.04 7.53
C LEU A 58 5.48 13.68 8.61
N SER A 59 4.80 12.84 9.39
CA SER A 59 4.02 13.27 10.57
C SER A 59 4.92 13.90 11.63
N GLU A 60 6.10 13.33 11.84
CA GLU A 60 7.12 13.78 12.79
C GLU A 60 8.45 14.06 12.09
N PRO A 61 9.27 15.01 12.59
CA PRO A 61 10.58 15.28 12.01
C PRO A 61 11.50 14.07 12.10
N TYR A 62 12.34 13.88 11.09
CA TYR A 62 13.38 12.87 11.11
C TYR A 62 14.43 13.17 12.20
N THR A 63 14.70 12.19 13.05
CA THR A 63 15.52 12.38 14.28
C THR A 63 16.97 11.91 14.15
N GLY A 64 17.30 11.15 13.10
CA GLY A 64 18.66 10.68 12.87
C GLY A 64 19.57 11.72 12.20
N GLU A 65 20.79 11.32 11.90
CA GLU A 65 21.74 12.15 11.14
C GLU A 65 21.32 12.28 9.68
N THR A 66 21.62 13.43 9.07
CA THR A 66 21.37 13.67 7.64
C THR A 66 22.09 12.65 6.79
N GLN A 67 21.34 11.95 5.93
CA GLN A 67 21.87 10.97 5.01
C GLN A 67 21.18 11.10 3.65
N SER A 68 21.99 11.08 2.60
CA SER A 68 21.54 11.15 1.21
C SER A 68 21.67 9.80 0.53
N GLU A 69 20.96 9.62 -0.58
CA GLU A 69 21.02 8.41 -1.41
C GLU A 69 20.67 7.10 -0.68
N VAL A 70 19.87 7.18 0.38
CA VAL A 70 19.41 6.00 1.13
C VAL A 70 18.43 5.20 0.26
N PRO A 71 18.59 3.88 0.07
CA PRO A 71 17.66 3.09 -0.72
C PRO A 71 16.22 3.24 -0.23
N CYS A 72 15.29 3.48 -1.15
CA CYS A 72 13.88 3.68 -0.80
C CYS A 72 13.28 2.43 -0.15
N ARG A 73 12.63 2.60 1.00
CA ARG A 73 11.99 1.53 1.77
C ARG A 73 10.70 2.04 2.40
N ILE A 74 9.61 1.87 1.66
CA ILE A 74 8.27 2.27 2.13
C ILE A 74 7.38 1.04 2.19
N ILE A 75 6.77 0.83 3.36
CA ILE A 75 5.73 -0.18 3.56
C ILE A 75 4.42 0.43 3.04
N THR A 76 3.86 -0.19 2.01
CA THR A 76 2.59 0.21 1.40
C THR A 76 1.54 -0.87 1.63
N THR A 77 0.26 -0.48 1.66
CA THR A 77 -0.83 -1.41 1.98
C THR A 77 -1.45 -2.09 0.76
N TYR A 78 -0.94 -1.91 -0.46
CA TYR A 78 -1.60 -2.49 -1.64
C TYR A 78 -1.13 -3.91 -1.99
N GLU A 79 -1.91 -4.90 -1.54
CA GLU A 79 -2.20 -6.17 -2.22
C GLU A 79 -3.65 -6.69 -1.93
N GLY A 80 -4.50 -5.89 -1.29
CA GLY A 80 -5.64 -6.42 -0.53
C GLY A 80 -7.04 -6.35 -1.13
N ASP A 81 -7.40 -5.34 -1.94
CA ASP A 81 -8.82 -5.23 -2.31
C ASP A 81 -9.20 -6.23 -3.41
N LEU A 82 -8.46 -6.33 -4.52
CA LEU A 82 -8.86 -7.22 -5.62
C LEU A 82 -8.76 -8.72 -5.31
N THR A 83 -7.71 -9.20 -4.65
CA THR A 83 -7.57 -10.64 -4.35
C THR A 83 -8.55 -11.07 -3.26
N GLN A 84 -8.75 -10.24 -2.25
CA GLN A 84 -9.69 -10.55 -1.18
C GLN A 84 -11.15 -10.36 -1.64
N PHE A 85 -11.43 -9.32 -2.42
CA PHE A 85 -12.71 -9.12 -3.12
C PHE A 85 -13.00 -10.26 -4.09
N SER A 86 -12.03 -10.68 -4.93
CA SER A 86 -12.21 -11.80 -5.86
C SER A 86 -12.39 -13.13 -5.13
N ALA A 87 -11.69 -13.38 -4.02
CA ALA A 87 -11.92 -14.54 -3.18
C ALA A 87 -13.34 -14.53 -2.58
N ARG A 88 -13.79 -13.39 -2.06
CA ARG A 88 -15.15 -13.22 -1.51
C ARG A 88 -16.22 -13.30 -2.60
N PHE A 89 -15.99 -12.73 -3.78
CA PHE A 89 -16.87 -12.79 -4.94
C PHE A 89 -16.97 -14.20 -5.51
N THR A 90 -15.85 -14.92 -5.63
CA THR A 90 -15.82 -16.32 -6.07
C THR A 90 -16.54 -17.23 -5.08
N ALA A 91 -16.36 -17.00 -3.78
CA ALA A 91 -17.11 -17.70 -2.74
C ALA A 91 -18.62 -17.42 -2.83
N LEU A 92 -19.00 -16.16 -3.08
CA LEU A 92 -20.40 -15.78 -3.30
C LEU A 92 -20.99 -16.45 -4.55
N MET A 93 -20.27 -16.43 -5.67
CA MET A 93 -20.69 -17.09 -6.91
C MET A 93 -20.83 -18.60 -6.75
N SER A 94 -19.88 -19.24 -6.06
CA SER A 94 -19.96 -20.68 -5.75
C SER A 94 -21.19 -21.00 -4.90
N ARG A 95 -21.50 -20.17 -3.90
CA ARG A 95 -22.70 -20.30 -3.08
C ARG A 95 -23.98 -20.14 -3.89
N MET A 96 -24.08 -19.09 -4.71
CA MET A 96 -25.26 -18.84 -5.57
C MET A 96 -25.49 -19.99 -6.57
N SER A 97 -24.41 -20.57 -7.12
CA SER A 97 -24.50 -21.73 -8.02
C SER A 97 -25.01 -22.98 -7.31
N ALA A 98 -24.54 -23.24 -6.08
CA ALA A 98 -25.02 -24.34 -5.25
C ALA A 98 -26.51 -24.17 -4.86
N ASP A 99 -26.91 -22.97 -4.44
CA ASP A 99 -28.30 -22.66 -4.09
C ASP A 99 -29.22 -22.81 -5.31
N SER A 100 -28.79 -22.35 -6.49
CA SER A 100 -29.54 -22.50 -7.75
C SER A 100 -29.72 -23.97 -8.14
N LYS A 101 -28.69 -24.82 -8.01
CA LYS A 101 -28.79 -26.27 -8.26
C LYS A 101 -29.74 -26.95 -7.29
N SER A 102 -29.69 -26.57 -6.01
CA SER A 102 -30.62 -27.06 -4.99
C SER A 102 -32.06 -26.73 -5.36
N ILE A 103 -32.36 -25.45 -5.62
CA ILE A 103 -33.72 -24.99 -6.00
C ILE A 103 -34.21 -25.71 -7.27
N ARG A 104 -33.35 -25.88 -8.27
CA ARG A 104 -33.70 -26.64 -9.48
C ARG A 104 -34.01 -28.11 -9.18
N SER A 105 -33.23 -28.76 -8.32
CA SER A 105 -33.48 -30.14 -7.88
C SER A 105 -34.83 -30.28 -7.17
N TRP A 106 -35.23 -29.29 -6.37
CA TRP A 106 -36.56 -29.27 -5.74
C TRP A 106 -37.68 -29.02 -6.74
N LEU A 107 -37.46 -28.14 -7.73
CA LEU A 107 -38.48 -27.78 -8.73
C LEU A 107 -38.67 -28.84 -9.82
N THR A 108 -37.62 -29.61 -10.16
CA THR A 108 -37.71 -30.72 -11.12
C THR A 108 -37.91 -32.07 -10.44
N GLY A 109 -37.74 -32.14 -9.12
CA GLY A 109 -37.99 -33.30 -8.27
C GLY A 109 -39.39 -33.29 -7.67
N ALA A 110 -40.40 -33.16 -8.53
CA ALA A 110 -41.78 -33.54 -8.25
C ALA A 110 -42.38 -34.04 -9.56
N GLY A 111 -42.23 -35.34 -9.79
CA GLY A 111 -42.67 -36.08 -10.99
C GLY A 111 -42.09 -37.48 -10.98
#